data_AF-A0ABD7GNE0-F1
#
_entry.id   AF-A0ABD7GNE0-F1
#
_cell.length_a   1.000
_cell.length_b   1.000
_cell.length_c   1.000
_cell.angle_alpha   90.00
_cell.angle_beta   90.00
_cell.angle_gamma   90.00
#
_symmetry.space_group_name_H-M   'P 1'
#
loop_
_entity.id
_entity.type
_entity.pdbx_description
1 polymer ?
#
loop_
_entity_poly.entity_id
_entity_poly.type
_entity_poly.pdbx_seq_one_letter_code
_entity_poly.pdbx_strand_id
1 'polypeptide(L)' 'KWRADFLIKGSKILIEVEGGIWSGGRHTRGKGYLGDMEKYNSAAMMGFTVLRFSTEQVKAGVAIKQIEQLVG' A
#
# COMPACT_ATOMS: atom_id res chain seq x y z
N LYS A 1 -15.39 6.24 0.92
CA LYS A 1 -14.18 7.05 1.21
C LYS A 1 -13.03 6.09 1.52
N TRP A 2 -11.94 6.12 0.76
CA TRP A 2 -10.75 5.28 1.01
C TRP A 2 -9.81 5.92 2.03
N ARG A 3 -8.98 5.11 2.67
CA ARG A 3 -7.94 5.52 3.60
C ARG A 3 -6.67 4.73 3.29
N ALA A 4 -5.55 5.44 3.23
CA ALA A 4 -4.22 4.84 3.19
C ALA A 4 -3.64 4.74 4.61
N ASP A 5 -2.71 3.80 4.81
CA ASP A 5 -2.03 3.65 6.09
C ASP A 5 -1.11 4.83 6.36
N PHE A 6 -0.29 5.21 5.37
CA PHE A 6 0.60 6.37 5.48
C PHE A 6 0.67 7.19 4.18
N LEU A 7 0.93 8.49 4.36
CA LEU A 7 1.31 9.43 3.32
C LEU A 7 2.68 10.01 3.71
N ILE A 8 3.64 9.94 2.79
CA ILE A 8 4.90 10.66 2.96
C ILE A 8 4.63 12.15 2.77
N LYS A 9 4.83 12.94 3.83
CA LYS A 9 4.51 14.38 3.81
C LYS A 9 5.31 15.11 2.73
N GLY A 10 4.64 16.02 2.02
CA GLY A 10 5.26 16.82 0.96
C GLY A 10 5.49 16.08 -0.36
N SER A 11 5.07 14.82 -0.48
CA SER A 11 5.16 14.05 -1.72
C SER A 11 3.80 13.46 -2.14
N LYS A 12 3.77 12.81 -3.30
CA LYS A 12 2.64 12.01 -3.77
C LYS A 12 2.90 10.51 -3.58
N ILE A 13 3.44 10.11 -2.44
CA ILE A 13 3.75 8.71 -2.13
C ILE A 13 2.86 8.21 -0.99
N LEU A 14 2.01 7.21 -1.30
CA LEU A 14 1.21 6.48 -0.32
C LEU A 14 1.86 5.14 0.01
N ILE A 15 1.78 4.74 1.28
CA ILE A 15 2.26 3.44 1.76
C ILE A 15 1.07 2.64 2.29
N GLU A 16 1.00 1.37 1.89
CA GLU A 16 -0.01 0.40 2.32
C GLU A 16 0.67 -0.85 2.88
N VAL A 17 0.18 -1.32 4.02
CA VAL A 17 0.64 -2.56 4.66
C VAL A 17 -0.45 -3.62 4.52
N GLU A 18 -0.21 -4.55 3.60
CA GLU A 18 -1.14 -5.64 3.26
C GLU A 18 -1.03 -6.76 4.30
N GLY A 19 -1.93 -6.75 5.28
CA GLY A 19 -2.04 -7.77 6.32
C GLY A 19 -2.87 -8.98 5.87
N GLY A 20 -2.54 -10.18 6.37
CA GLY A 20 -3.37 -11.37 6.16
C GLY A 20 -3.44 -11.85 4.72
N ILE A 21 -2.40 -11.61 3.92
CA ILE A 21 -2.33 -12.02 2.51
C ILE A 21 -2.41 -13.55 2.31
N TRP A 22 -2.13 -14.34 3.36
CA TRP A 22 -2.23 -15.80 3.33
C TRP A 22 -3.48 -16.35 4.02
N SER A 23 -4.25 -15.52 4.73
CA SER A 23 -5.27 -15.99 5.66
C SER A 23 -6.69 -16.04 5.07
N GLY A 24 -6.86 -15.92 3.75
CA GLY A 24 -8.19 -15.87 3.12
C GLY A 24 -9.06 -14.68 3.60
N GLY A 25 -8.40 -13.62 4.08
CA GLY A 25 -9.03 -12.44 4.66
C GLY A 25 -9.58 -11.46 3.62
N ARG A 26 -9.90 -10.24 4.08
CA ARG A 26 -10.47 -9.17 3.22
C ARG A 26 -9.67 -8.96 1.93
N HIS A 27 -8.35 -8.86 2.02
CA HIS A 27 -7.47 -8.55 0.88
C HIS A 27 -7.37 -9.67 -0.16
N THR A 28 -7.74 -10.91 0.18
CA THR A 28 -7.72 -12.05 -0.75
C THR A 28 -9.11 -12.50 -1.20
N ARG A 29 -10.16 -12.11 -0.48
CA ARG A 29 -11.55 -12.32 -0.93
C ARG A 29 -11.87 -11.40 -2.10
N GLY A 30 -12.49 -11.93 -3.15
CA GLY A 30 -12.76 -11.21 -4.40
C GLY A 30 -13.41 -9.83 -4.20
N LYS A 31 -14.38 -9.68 -3.29
CA LYS A 31 -15.00 -8.38 -3.00
C LYS A 31 -14.03 -7.36 -2.41
N GLY A 32 -13.15 -7.78 -1.49
CA GLY A 32 -12.16 -6.88 -0.91
C GLY A 32 -11.06 -6.55 -1.90
N TYR A 33 -10.59 -7.55 -2.66
CA TYR A 33 -9.63 -7.38 -3.74
C TYR A 33 -10.10 -6.37 -4.80
N LEU A 34 -11.36 -6.45 -5.26
CA LEU A 34 -11.93 -5.48 -6.19
C LEU A 34 -11.94 -4.05 -5.60
N GLY A 35 -12.27 -3.91 -4.31
CA GLY A 35 -12.23 -2.62 -3.64
C GLY A 35 -10.82 -2.05 -3.50
N ASP A 36 -9.82 -2.92 -3.34
CA ASP A 36 -8.41 -2.53 -3.31
C ASP A 36 -7.95 -2.07 -4.71
N MET A 37 -8.39 -2.73 -5.79
CA MET A 37 -8.13 -2.30 -7.16
C MET A 37 -8.69 -0.89 -7.43
N GLU A 38 -9.95 -0.63 -7.06
CA GLU A 38 -10.57 0.68 -7.24
C GLU A 38 -9.83 1.78 -6.47
N LYS A 39 -9.42 1.48 -5.23
CA LYS A 39 -8.62 2.38 -4.39
C LYS A 39 -7.29 2.73 -5.06
N TYR A 40 -6.55 1.73 -5.53
CA TYR A 40 -5.22 1.94 -6.12
C TYR A 40 -5.27 2.63 -7.47
N ASN A 41 -6.24 2.29 -8.33
CA ASN A 41 -6.46 2.99 -9.58
C ASN A 41 -6.80 4.46 -9.35
N SER A 42 -7.65 4.74 -8.37
CA SER A 42 -8.01 6.13 -8.04
C SER A 42 -6.82 6.92 -7.51
N ALA A 43 -5.98 6.32 -6.67
CA ALA A 43 -4.74 6.93 -6.21
C ALA A 43 -3.79 7.24 -7.39
N ALA A 44 -3.63 6.28 -8.30
CA ALA A 44 -2.81 6.46 -9.50
C ALA A 44 -3.34 7.59 -10.40
N MET A 45 -4.66 7.66 -10.63
CA MET A 45 -5.29 8.74 -11.41
C MET A 45 -5.09 10.13 -10.78
N MET A 46 -4.94 10.21 -9.46
CA MET A 46 -4.60 11.46 -8.75
C MET A 46 -3.09 11.79 -8.77
N GLY A 47 -2.29 10.94 -9.43
CA GLY A 47 -0.84 11.06 -9.56
C GLY A 47 -0.07 10.58 -8.33
N PHE A 48 -0.66 9.74 -7.49
CA PHE A 48 0.06 9.12 -6.38
C PHE A 48 0.81 7.85 -6.83
N THR A 49 2.04 7.72 -6.36
CA THR A 49 2.76 6.45 -6.32
C THR A 49 2.31 5.70 -5.06
N VAL A 50 1.84 4.46 -5.21
CA VAL A 50 1.43 3.61 -4.08
C VAL A 50 2.45 2.48 -3.93
N LEU A 51 3.15 2.44 -2.79
CA LEU A 51 4.00 1.33 -2.40
C LEU A 51 3.24 0.40 -1.46
N ARG A 52 3.23 -0.90 -1.78
CA ARG A 52 2.47 -1.92 -1.05
C ARG A 52 3.44 -2.94 -0.48
N PHE A 53 3.35 -3.18 0.83
CA PHE A 53 4.25 -4.09 1.53
C PHE A 53 3.46 -5.11 2.33
N SER A 54 3.92 -6.36 2.37
CA SER A 54 3.39 -7.34 3.31
C SER A 54 3.87 -7.04 4.73
N THR A 55 3.19 -7.61 5.73
CA THR A 55 3.64 -7.51 7.13
C THR A 55 5.05 -8.08 7.31
N GLU A 56 5.40 -9.15 6.60
CA GLU A 56 6.72 -9.76 6.61
C GLU A 56 7.79 -8.81 6.03
N GLN A 57 7.49 -8.13 4.92
CA GLN A 57 8.41 -7.16 4.31
C GLN A 57 8.68 -5.95 5.21
N VAL A 58 7.64 -5.46 5.93
CA VAL A 58 7.80 -4.40 6.92
C VAL A 58 8.70 -4.86 8.07
N LYS A 59 8.43 -6.05 8.64
CA LYS A 59 9.25 -6.62 9.73
C LYS A 59 10.70 -6.90 9.31
N ALA A 60 10.92 -7.27 8.05
CA ALA A 60 12.25 -7.49 7.49
C ALA A 60 13.00 -6.20 7.11
N GLY A 61 12.40 -5.02 7.31
CA GLY A 61 13.02 -3.73 7.00
C GLY A 61 13.05 -3.37 5.51
N VAL A 62 12.44 -4.18 4.64
CA VAL A 62 12.41 -3.94 3.18
C VAL A 62 11.66 -2.65 2.85
N ALA A 63 10.55 -2.40 3.56
CA ALA A 63 9.74 -1.21 3.34
C ALA A 63 10.53 0.08 3.57
N ILE A 64 11.27 0.16 4.69
CA ILE A 64 12.09 1.34 5.02
C ILE A 64 13.16 1.55 3.96
N LYS A 65 13.91 0.50 3.61
CA LYS A 65 15.00 0.59 2.62
C LYS A 65 14.50 1.11 1.25
N GLN A 66 13.35 0.64 0.79
CA GLN A 66 12.80 1.10 -0.50
C GLN A 66 12.24 2.52 -0.42
N ILE A 67 11.63 2.88 0.72
CA ILE A 67 11.17 4.26 0.93
C ILE A 67 12.38 5.20 0.92
N GLU A 68 13.45 4.89 1.65
CA GLU A 68 14.68 5.70 1.66
C GLU A 68 15.27 5.91 0.26
N GLN A 69 15.26 4.89 -0.60
CA GLN A 69 15.72 5.02 -1.99
C GLN A 69 14.83 5.92 -2.87
N LEU A 70 13.57 6.11 -2.49
CA LEU A 70 12.60 6.89 -3.26
C LEU A 70 12.55 8.37 -2.81
N VAL A 71 12.82 8.64 -1.52
CA VAL A 71 12.82 10.00 -0.96
C VAL A 71 14.20 10.61 -0.73
N GLY A 72 15.25 9.79 -0.66
CA GLY A 72 16.65 10.24 -0.60
C GLY A 72 17.20 10.54 -1.98
#